data_AF-A0A954WTZ0-F1
#
_entry.id   AF-A0A954WTZ0-F1
#
_cell.length_a   1.000
_cell.length_b   1.000
_cell.length_c   1.000
_cell.angle_alpha   90.00
_cell.angle_beta   90.00
_cell.angle_gamma   90.00
#
_symmetry.space_group_name_H-M   'P 1'
#
loop_
_entity.id
_entity.type
_entity.pdbx_description
1 polymer ?
#
loop_
_entity_poly.entity_id
_entity_poly.type
_entity_poly.pdbx_seq_one_letter_code
_entity_poly.pdbx_strand_id
1 'polypeptide(L)'
;MSHRRIALAVCALAVCGYSVYRLYAQDPAQVNPPAGPPTFASLVAADEAAEGRSKADSARVFADWMKANAWQNLPMEDQRVLVDKLDLDEVDFPNFSVRWTGTLGPTESGQYKFIQLQQNEHTSKMKVWVDGTLVLDSSNGQYETDEISLSSGNLVPIQVELVHDSSFEIGYSQGAPLAVLAWARNGGATELIPASAFKPPAGFANAASGLKADYFTGSTHEPSNKKASRLDPGVEFCWPWSPVVPVYESEVTAIQDRIWNQLKNGQAFTAHLNNKANLLNDALWQSSHRMPLSKRKEIIDMLLERPEFLREMTPYAMGKFTETVHMLPGGGHIELLKSWSLLRPQPRTEMGQYPGWGDGFYRTANSDFYWLAGFFLRGSNWPHVEEIWKDDLRKPNGECNLTLAYVTTFTAKEEGQATRFRKLLEAEANREELTGDQRMTWLLARAFAEEALVASEPQVTRGFEYLQEAMLVSESPDARFWALQEMVARLGSVDRSEQAKELLTQYEDEFSQTESKASIANWKQRMDALATTYVDIRNEVSVTPLLQHISELEARLARAQQGGKSDAVQRYSALLSQAKARVPDGR
;
A
#
# COMPACT_ATOMS: atom_id res chain seq x y z
N MET A 1 18.29 15.41 5.97
CA MET A 1 18.61 13.97 5.70
C MET A 1 18.47 13.05 6.93
N SER A 2 18.26 13.52 8.17
CA SER A 2 18.19 12.64 9.36
C SER A 2 16.78 12.23 9.83
N HIS A 3 15.71 12.97 9.50
CA HIS A 3 14.35 12.59 9.90
C HIS A 3 13.73 11.46 9.06
N ARG A 4 14.10 11.34 7.78
CA ARG A 4 13.61 10.25 6.90
C ARG A 4 13.99 8.86 7.40
N ARG A 5 15.20 8.65 7.93
CA ARG A 5 15.65 7.31 8.37
C ARG A 5 14.95 6.85 9.66
N ILE A 6 14.57 7.77 10.53
CA ILE A 6 13.84 7.45 11.76
C ILE A 6 12.37 7.14 11.41
N ALA A 7 11.73 7.96 10.57
CA ALA A 7 10.37 7.67 10.09
C ALA A 7 10.28 6.35 9.31
N LEU A 8 11.27 6.03 8.46
CA LEU A 8 11.34 4.75 7.72
C LEU A 8 11.53 3.53 8.65
N ALA A 9 12.37 3.64 9.69
CA ALA A 9 12.57 2.55 10.65
C ALA A 9 11.32 2.30 11.51
N VAL A 10 10.56 3.34 11.84
CA VAL A 10 9.33 3.21 12.63
C VAL A 10 8.14 2.78 11.76
N CYS A 11 8.05 3.21 10.49
CA CYS A 11 7.09 2.64 9.53
C CYS A 11 7.37 1.16 9.23
N ALA A 12 8.63 0.73 9.12
CA ALA A 12 8.97 -0.69 8.97
C ALA A 12 8.54 -1.54 10.18
N LEU A 13 8.56 -0.96 11.40
CA LEU A 13 8.06 -1.62 12.61
C LEU A 13 6.53 -1.63 12.72
N ALA A 14 5.83 -0.69 12.09
CA ALA A 14 4.35 -0.61 12.07
C ALA A 14 3.70 -1.42 10.93
N VAL A 15 4.39 -1.56 9.78
CA VAL A 15 3.95 -2.45 8.68
C VAL A 15 4.03 -3.92 9.10
N CYS A 16 4.93 -4.26 10.02
CA CYS A 16 4.86 -5.52 10.75
C CYS A 16 3.80 -5.44 11.84
N GLY A 17 2.53 -5.67 11.50
CA GLY A 17 1.36 -5.71 12.41
C GLY A 17 1.41 -6.75 13.56
N TYR A 18 2.59 -7.24 13.93
CA TYR A 18 2.80 -8.28 14.93
C TYR A 18 2.82 -7.77 16.38
N SER A 19 2.96 -6.46 16.61
CA SER A 19 3.05 -5.92 17.99
C SER A 19 1.73 -5.96 18.77
N VAL A 20 0.58 -6.21 18.12
CA VAL A 20 -0.72 -6.31 18.81
C VAL A 20 -0.84 -7.60 19.62
N TYR A 21 -0.13 -8.69 19.27
CA TYR A 21 -0.18 -9.94 20.03
C TYR A 21 0.53 -9.89 21.38
N ARG A 22 1.48 -8.96 21.58
CA ARG A 22 2.15 -8.78 22.89
C ARG A 22 1.22 -8.28 23.99
N LEU A 23 0.08 -7.69 23.67
CA LEU A 23 -0.86 -7.15 24.66
C LEU A 23 -1.84 -8.18 25.22
N TYR A 24 -1.87 -9.42 24.71
CA TYR A 24 -2.78 -10.48 25.18
C TYR A 24 -2.09 -11.72 25.79
N ALA A 25 -0.77 -11.78 25.83
CA ALA A 25 -0.06 -12.90 26.47
C ALA A 25 0.12 -12.65 27.97
N GLN A 26 -0.57 -13.43 28.81
CA GLN A 26 -0.20 -13.59 30.22
C GLN A 26 1.21 -14.19 30.32
N ASP A 27 1.92 -13.81 31.40
CA ASP A 27 3.30 -14.19 31.74
C ASP A 27 3.63 -15.67 31.39
N PRO A 28 4.55 -15.94 30.45
CA PRO A 28 4.83 -17.29 29.96
C PRO A 28 5.65 -18.15 30.95
N ALA A 29 5.97 -17.67 32.15
CA ALA A 29 6.94 -18.32 33.02
C ALA A 29 6.48 -19.62 33.73
N GLN A 30 5.22 -20.07 33.66
CA GLN A 30 4.77 -21.24 34.47
C GLN A 30 3.70 -22.16 33.82
N VAL A 31 3.90 -22.61 32.58
CA VAL A 31 3.07 -23.71 32.03
C VAL A 31 3.97 -24.82 31.50
N ASN A 32 3.98 -25.97 32.19
CA ASN A 32 4.54 -27.20 31.64
C ASN A 32 3.82 -27.50 30.31
N PRO A 33 4.52 -27.73 29.19
CA PRO A 33 3.86 -27.99 27.93
C PRO A 33 3.02 -29.28 28.04
N PRO A 34 1.72 -29.25 27.70
CA PRO A 34 0.89 -30.45 27.71
C PRO A 34 1.47 -31.48 26.73
N ALA A 35 1.32 -32.76 27.05
CA ALA A 35 1.84 -33.89 26.27
C ALA A 35 1.05 -34.18 24.96
N GLY A 36 0.63 -33.13 24.25
CA GLY A 36 -0.07 -33.20 22.96
C GLY A 36 0.70 -32.51 21.84
N PRO A 37 0.29 -32.69 20.57
CA PRO A 37 0.84 -31.92 19.46
C PRO A 37 0.67 -30.41 19.72
N PRO A 38 1.66 -29.58 19.38
CA PRO A 38 1.59 -28.15 19.66
C PRO A 38 0.39 -27.53 18.95
N THR A 39 -0.38 -26.72 19.68
CA THR A 39 -1.41 -25.85 19.10
C THR A 39 -0.76 -24.82 18.15
N PHE A 40 -1.52 -24.29 17.19
CA PHE A 40 -1.02 -23.25 16.29
C PHE A 40 -0.51 -22.02 17.06
N ALA A 41 -1.26 -21.55 18.07
CA ALA A 41 -0.84 -20.44 18.92
C ALA A 41 0.50 -20.71 19.64
N SER A 42 0.69 -21.92 20.19
CA SER A 42 1.97 -22.29 20.80
C SER A 42 3.12 -22.40 19.80
N LEU A 43 2.84 -22.78 18.55
CA LEU A 43 3.83 -22.83 17.47
C LEU A 43 4.32 -21.42 17.12
N VAL A 44 3.39 -20.47 16.96
CA VAL A 44 3.71 -19.06 16.69
C VAL A 44 4.52 -18.46 17.83
N ALA A 45 4.09 -18.64 19.08
CA ALA A 45 4.81 -18.13 20.24
C ALA A 45 6.23 -18.72 20.37
N ALA A 46 6.38 -20.02 20.09
CA ALA A 46 7.69 -20.69 20.12
C ALA A 46 8.62 -20.24 18.99
N ASP A 47 8.07 -19.87 17.83
CA ASP A 47 8.82 -19.28 16.73
C ASP A 47 9.28 -17.86 17.05
N GLU A 48 8.41 -17.04 17.63
CA GLU A 48 8.73 -15.67 18.05
C GLU A 48 9.75 -15.61 19.19
N ALA A 49 9.72 -16.59 20.11
CA ALA A 49 10.69 -16.69 21.20
C ALA A 49 12.05 -17.25 20.76
N ALA A 50 12.15 -17.83 19.56
CA ALA A 50 13.38 -18.45 19.07
C ALA A 50 14.35 -17.40 18.50
N GLU A 51 15.07 -16.71 19.38
CA GLU A 51 16.14 -15.79 19.00
C GLU A 51 17.16 -16.49 18.07
N GLY A 52 17.40 -15.90 16.90
CA GLY A 52 18.38 -16.41 15.93
C GLY A 52 17.90 -17.51 14.99
N ARG A 53 16.61 -17.92 15.01
CA ARG A 53 16.06 -18.84 14.01
C ARG A 53 16.05 -18.19 12.62
N SER A 54 16.51 -18.91 11.60
CA SER A 54 16.47 -18.44 10.22
C SER A 54 15.03 -18.48 9.65
N LYS A 55 14.72 -17.63 8.65
CA LYS A 55 13.42 -17.66 7.93
C LYS A 55 13.14 -19.05 7.35
N ALA A 56 14.18 -19.72 6.84
CA ALA A 56 14.09 -21.07 6.30
C ALA A 56 13.74 -22.13 7.35
N ASP A 57 14.36 -22.06 8.53
CA ASP A 57 14.03 -22.97 9.63
C ASP A 57 12.62 -22.75 10.15
N SER A 58 12.19 -21.49 10.25
CA SER A 58 10.82 -21.14 10.61
C SER A 58 9.82 -21.75 9.61
N ALA A 59 9.99 -21.46 8.31
CA ALA A 59 9.09 -21.97 7.27
C ALA A 59 9.01 -23.50 7.25
N ARG A 60 10.14 -24.20 7.45
CA ARG A 60 10.17 -25.66 7.58
C ARG A 60 9.32 -26.15 8.76
N VAL A 61 9.48 -25.55 9.93
CA VAL A 61 8.71 -25.91 11.13
C VAL A 61 7.21 -25.75 10.90
N PHE A 62 6.77 -24.66 10.25
CA PHE A 62 5.36 -24.45 9.93
C PHE A 62 4.85 -25.43 8.86
N ALA A 63 5.65 -25.75 7.84
CA ALA A 63 5.29 -26.72 6.81
C ALA A 63 5.13 -28.14 7.40
N ASP A 64 6.05 -28.54 8.27
CA ASP A 64 5.98 -29.83 8.97
C ASP A 64 4.76 -29.90 9.89
N TRP A 65 4.46 -28.80 10.60
CA TRP A 65 3.26 -28.70 11.41
C TRP A 65 1.99 -28.81 10.55
N MET A 66 1.91 -28.14 9.40
CA MET A 66 0.76 -28.25 8.50
C MET A 66 0.52 -29.68 8.01
N LYS A 67 1.59 -30.43 7.72
CA LYS A 67 1.48 -31.84 7.29
C LYS A 67 0.93 -32.73 8.40
N ALA A 68 1.20 -32.39 9.66
CA ALA A 68 0.79 -33.17 10.83
C ALA A 68 -0.56 -32.76 11.44
N ASN A 69 -1.15 -31.62 11.02
CA ASN A 69 -2.31 -31.03 11.69
C ASN A 69 -3.42 -30.63 10.70
N ALA A 70 -4.65 -30.54 11.20
CA ALA A 70 -5.82 -30.12 10.43
C ALA A 70 -5.88 -28.59 10.26
N TRP A 71 -4.88 -28.01 9.59
CA TRP A 71 -4.75 -26.58 9.39
C TRP A 71 -5.97 -25.94 8.69
N GLN A 72 -6.73 -26.73 7.93
CA GLN A 72 -7.94 -26.29 7.20
C GLN A 72 -9.09 -25.85 8.14
N ASN A 73 -8.99 -26.22 9.42
CA ASN A 73 -9.94 -25.86 10.48
C ASN A 73 -9.51 -24.61 11.25
N LEU A 74 -8.31 -24.06 10.96
CA LEU A 74 -7.87 -22.82 11.57
C LEU A 74 -8.79 -21.66 11.17
N PRO A 75 -8.99 -20.67 12.06
CA PRO A 75 -9.54 -19.37 11.69
C PRO A 75 -8.76 -18.75 10.52
N MET A 76 -9.42 -17.89 9.73
CA MET A 76 -8.81 -17.31 8.52
C MET A 76 -7.58 -16.45 8.86
N GLU A 77 -7.58 -15.79 10.02
CA GLU A 77 -6.45 -15.03 10.53
C GLU A 77 -5.20 -15.90 10.77
N ASP A 78 -5.38 -17.12 11.24
CA ASP A 78 -4.30 -18.07 11.51
C ASP A 78 -3.81 -18.73 10.20
N GLN A 79 -4.73 -18.98 9.27
CA GLN A 79 -4.39 -19.39 7.90
C GLN A 79 -3.55 -18.31 7.20
N ARG A 80 -3.86 -17.02 7.40
CA ARG A 80 -3.03 -15.92 6.90
C ARG A 80 -1.62 -15.95 7.50
N VAL A 81 -1.50 -16.15 8.81
CA VAL A 81 -0.18 -16.28 9.46
C VAL A 81 0.61 -17.45 8.88
N LEU A 82 -0.05 -18.57 8.52
CA LEU A 82 0.62 -19.66 7.81
C LEU A 82 1.19 -19.23 6.45
N VAL A 83 0.45 -18.46 5.65
CA VAL A 83 0.96 -17.93 4.36
C VAL A 83 2.23 -17.10 4.59
N ASP A 84 2.22 -16.24 5.60
CA ASP A 84 3.36 -15.37 5.95
C ASP A 84 4.57 -16.17 6.46
N LYS A 85 4.35 -17.24 7.22
CA LYS A 85 5.43 -18.08 7.75
C LYS A 85 6.03 -19.02 6.70
N LEU A 86 5.26 -19.38 5.69
CA LEU A 86 5.71 -20.18 4.54
C LEU A 86 6.22 -19.33 3.38
N ASP A 87 6.16 -18.01 3.50
CA ASP A 87 6.77 -17.03 2.62
C ASP A 87 8.29 -17.20 2.66
N LEU A 88 8.84 -18.04 1.78
CA LEU A 88 10.27 -18.26 1.67
C LEU A 88 10.67 -18.31 0.20
N ASP A 89 11.66 -17.51 -0.15
CA ASP A 89 12.09 -17.30 -1.53
C ASP A 89 13.23 -18.22 -1.90
N GLU A 90 13.07 -18.91 -3.01
CA GLU A 90 14.17 -19.63 -3.65
C GLU A 90 14.98 -18.72 -4.60
N VAL A 91 14.38 -17.60 -5.04
CA VAL A 91 14.93 -16.64 -6.00
C VAL A 91 14.89 -15.24 -5.39
N ASP A 92 16.04 -14.56 -5.41
CA ASP A 92 16.22 -13.22 -4.86
C ASP A 92 15.35 -12.18 -5.59
N PHE A 93 14.64 -11.35 -4.82
CA PHE A 93 13.64 -10.41 -5.32
C PHE A 93 14.18 -9.27 -6.22
N PRO A 94 15.28 -8.56 -5.88
CA PRO A 94 15.67 -7.38 -6.64
C PRO A 94 16.20 -7.74 -8.03
N ASN A 95 16.78 -8.94 -8.21
CA ASN A 95 17.39 -9.33 -9.48
C ASN A 95 17.13 -10.80 -9.80
N PHE A 96 16.33 -11.03 -10.83
CA PHE A 96 16.05 -12.38 -11.31
C PHE A 96 15.68 -12.38 -12.79
N SER A 97 15.64 -13.57 -13.36
CA SER A 97 15.13 -13.77 -14.70
C SER A 97 14.32 -15.06 -14.79
N VAL A 98 13.42 -15.10 -15.75
CA VAL A 98 12.54 -16.25 -15.98
C VAL A 98 12.49 -16.53 -17.47
N ARG A 99 12.46 -17.82 -17.83
CA ARG A 99 12.23 -18.29 -19.20
C ARG A 99 11.05 -19.24 -19.22
N TRP A 100 9.97 -18.85 -19.87
CA TRP A 100 8.83 -19.71 -20.19
C TRP A 100 9.01 -20.32 -21.58
N THR A 101 8.78 -21.62 -21.70
CA THR A 101 8.87 -22.38 -22.95
C THR A 101 7.70 -23.34 -23.10
N GLY A 102 7.24 -23.52 -24.33
CA GLY A 102 6.15 -24.45 -24.65
C GLY A 102 5.65 -24.24 -26.08
N THR A 103 4.37 -24.49 -26.28
CA THR A 103 3.67 -24.17 -27.52
C THR A 103 2.44 -23.33 -27.25
N LEU A 104 2.09 -22.47 -28.20
CA LEU A 104 0.90 -21.65 -28.22
C LEU A 104 -0.04 -22.18 -29.31
N GLY A 105 -1.31 -22.36 -28.97
CA GLY A 105 -2.39 -22.68 -29.92
C GLY A 105 -3.63 -21.87 -29.57
N PRO A 106 -3.96 -20.80 -30.31
CA PRO A 106 -5.16 -20.05 -30.03
C PRO A 106 -6.42 -20.87 -30.32
N THR A 107 -7.53 -20.50 -29.66
CA THR A 107 -8.85 -21.12 -29.88
C THR A 107 -9.47 -20.69 -31.20
N GLU A 108 -9.11 -19.52 -31.72
CA GLU A 108 -9.65 -18.95 -32.96
C GLU A 108 -8.51 -18.50 -33.88
N SER A 109 -8.75 -18.54 -35.19
CA SER A 109 -7.82 -18.00 -36.18
C SER A 109 -7.98 -16.48 -36.28
N GLY A 110 -6.88 -15.76 -36.46
CA GLY A 110 -6.94 -14.30 -36.61
C GLY A 110 -5.58 -13.63 -36.63
N GLN A 111 -5.60 -12.30 -36.69
CA GLN A 111 -4.43 -11.47 -36.46
C GLN A 111 -4.30 -11.18 -34.96
N TYR A 112 -3.13 -11.45 -34.40
CA TYR A 112 -2.84 -11.27 -32.99
C TYR A 112 -1.73 -10.26 -32.80
N LYS A 113 -1.89 -9.38 -31.80
CA LYS A 113 -0.80 -8.58 -31.24
C LYS A 113 -0.49 -9.07 -29.85
N PHE A 114 0.77 -9.37 -29.55
CA PHE A 114 1.20 -9.64 -28.17
C PHE A 114 1.58 -8.34 -27.49
N ILE A 115 1.26 -8.23 -26.21
CA ILE A 115 1.42 -7.01 -25.43
C ILE A 115 2.01 -7.39 -24.08
N GLN A 116 3.12 -6.76 -23.69
CA GLN A 116 3.56 -6.77 -22.30
C GLN A 116 2.71 -5.75 -21.54
N LEU A 117 1.88 -6.20 -20.60
CA LEU A 117 1.08 -5.27 -19.79
C LEU A 117 1.93 -4.58 -18.72
N GLN A 118 1.64 -3.28 -18.57
CA GLN A 118 2.22 -2.32 -17.62
C GLN A 118 3.69 -1.94 -17.84
N GLN A 119 3.89 -0.63 -17.93
CA GLN A 119 5.10 0.04 -18.39
C GLN A 119 5.87 0.67 -17.22
N ASN A 120 6.18 -0.08 -16.16
CA ASN A 120 7.18 0.42 -15.21
C ASN A 120 8.55 0.30 -15.91
N GLU A 121 8.89 1.32 -16.70
CA GLU A 121 9.90 1.33 -17.77
C GLU A 121 11.33 0.97 -17.33
N HIS A 122 11.57 0.77 -16.05
CA HIS A 122 12.92 0.78 -15.51
C HIS A 122 13.41 -0.55 -14.95
N THR A 123 12.55 -1.53 -14.70
CA THR A 123 12.97 -2.73 -13.96
C THR A 123 12.68 -4.07 -14.65
N SER A 124 11.57 -4.21 -15.39
CA SER A 124 11.19 -5.48 -16.04
C SER A 124 11.20 -5.39 -17.56
N LYS A 125 12.01 -6.22 -18.21
CA LYS A 125 12.14 -6.33 -19.67
C LYS A 125 11.70 -7.72 -20.12
N MET A 126 10.91 -7.80 -21.18
CA MET A 126 10.36 -9.02 -21.74
C MET A 126 10.77 -9.18 -23.20
N LYS A 127 11.06 -10.42 -23.58
CA LYS A 127 11.23 -10.82 -24.98
C LYS A 127 10.28 -11.98 -25.28
N VAL A 128 9.64 -11.95 -26.43
CA VAL A 128 8.70 -13.00 -26.86
C VAL A 128 9.11 -13.49 -28.23
N TRP A 129 9.26 -14.82 -28.35
CA TRP A 129 9.45 -15.51 -29.62
C TRP A 129 8.25 -16.37 -29.92
N VAL A 130 7.75 -16.28 -31.15
CA VAL A 130 6.70 -17.15 -31.69
C VAL A 130 7.24 -17.80 -32.96
N ASP A 131 7.18 -19.13 -33.01
CA ASP A 131 7.75 -19.93 -34.09
C ASP A 131 9.24 -19.60 -34.37
N GLY A 132 10.00 -19.39 -33.30
CA GLY A 132 11.43 -19.02 -33.36
C GLY A 132 11.72 -17.58 -33.77
N THR A 133 10.71 -16.79 -34.16
CA THR A 133 10.87 -15.38 -34.54
C THR A 133 10.68 -14.49 -33.32
N LEU A 134 11.63 -13.58 -33.05
CA LEU A 134 11.49 -12.55 -32.01
C LEU A 134 10.42 -11.55 -32.46
N VAL A 135 9.30 -11.50 -31.76
CA VAL A 135 8.15 -10.66 -32.12
C VAL A 135 7.98 -9.45 -31.19
N LEU A 136 8.41 -9.57 -29.93
CA LEU A 136 8.38 -8.53 -28.91
C LEU A 136 9.75 -8.43 -28.24
N ASP A 137 10.29 -7.22 -28.08
CA ASP A 137 11.48 -6.96 -27.26
C ASP A 137 11.36 -5.63 -26.51
N SER A 138 10.83 -5.64 -25.29
CA SER A 138 10.64 -4.39 -24.55
C SER A 138 11.94 -3.77 -24.03
N SER A 139 13.09 -4.45 -24.18
CA SER A 139 14.38 -3.84 -23.85
C SER A 139 14.75 -2.69 -24.79
N ASN A 140 14.11 -2.60 -25.96
CA ASN A 140 14.27 -1.50 -26.91
C ASN A 140 13.12 -0.46 -26.85
N GLY A 141 12.19 -0.60 -25.89
CA GLY A 141 10.98 0.22 -25.79
C GLY A 141 9.76 -0.30 -26.56
N GLN A 142 9.86 -1.47 -27.20
CA GLN A 142 8.73 -2.11 -27.90
C GLN A 142 7.92 -3.01 -26.95
N TYR A 143 6.78 -2.52 -26.47
CA TYR A 143 5.89 -3.24 -25.56
C TYR A 143 4.75 -3.99 -26.25
N GLU A 144 4.61 -3.83 -27.57
CA GLU A 144 3.62 -4.53 -28.39
C GLU A 144 4.21 -5.00 -29.72
N THR A 145 3.63 -6.05 -30.28
CA THR A 145 4.05 -6.59 -31.58
C THR A 145 3.25 -5.97 -32.73
N ASP A 146 3.78 -6.09 -33.94
CA ASP A 146 2.96 -6.08 -35.15
C ASP A 146 1.97 -7.25 -35.15
N GLU A 147 1.00 -7.22 -36.07
CA GLU A 147 0.04 -8.30 -36.23
C GLU A 147 0.70 -9.60 -36.72
N ILE A 148 0.40 -10.69 -36.04
CA ILE A 148 0.86 -12.05 -36.36
C ILE A 148 -0.36 -12.92 -36.65
N SER A 149 -0.35 -13.58 -37.79
CA SER A 149 -1.41 -14.53 -38.16
C SER A 149 -1.24 -15.84 -37.40
N LEU A 150 -2.20 -16.17 -36.55
CA LEU A 150 -2.28 -17.48 -35.90
C LEU A 150 -3.54 -18.21 -36.36
N SER A 151 -3.45 -19.55 -36.43
CA SER A 151 -4.56 -20.40 -36.85
C SER A 151 -5.03 -21.28 -35.68
N SER A 152 -6.34 -21.36 -35.49
CA SER A 152 -6.94 -22.27 -34.52
C SER A 152 -6.48 -23.71 -34.76
N GLY A 153 -6.12 -24.41 -33.69
CA GLY A 153 -5.66 -25.81 -33.74
C GLY A 153 -4.20 -26.00 -34.15
N ASN A 154 -3.52 -24.97 -34.68
CA ASN A 154 -2.10 -25.03 -34.98
C ASN A 154 -1.28 -24.64 -33.74
N LEU A 155 -0.43 -25.55 -33.28
CA LEU A 155 0.50 -25.31 -32.18
C LEU A 155 1.82 -24.77 -32.74
N VAL A 156 2.22 -23.59 -32.29
CA VAL A 156 3.51 -22.99 -32.65
C VAL A 156 4.40 -22.90 -31.40
N PRO A 157 5.73 -23.10 -31.52
CA PRO A 157 6.63 -22.87 -30.40
C PRO A 157 6.51 -21.45 -29.85
N ILE A 158 6.48 -21.31 -28.53
CA ILE A 158 6.56 -20.01 -27.85
C ILE A 158 7.67 -20.04 -26.80
N GLN A 159 8.44 -18.95 -26.77
CA GLN A 159 9.36 -18.65 -25.70
C GLN A 159 9.08 -17.24 -25.20
N VAL A 160 9.01 -17.08 -23.88
CA VAL A 160 8.94 -15.78 -23.23
C VAL A 160 10.10 -15.69 -22.25
N GLU A 161 10.87 -14.62 -22.31
CA GLU A 161 11.92 -14.33 -21.35
C GLU A 161 11.59 -13.03 -20.63
N LEU A 162 11.75 -13.04 -19.31
CA LEU A 162 11.73 -11.83 -18.49
C LEU A 162 13.10 -11.67 -17.82
N VAL A 163 13.60 -10.45 -17.81
CA VAL A 163 14.68 -10.01 -16.93
C VAL A 163 14.13 -8.91 -16.03
N HIS A 164 14.27 -9.10 -14.73
CA HIS A 164 14.00 -8.09 -13.72
C HIS A 164 15.31 -7.66 -13.06
N ASP A 165 15.59 -6.36 -13.13
CA ASP A 165 16.78 -5.75 -12.54
C ASP A 165 16.37 -4.47 -11.81
N SER A 166 16.22 -4.59 -10.49
CA SER A 166 15.99 -3.46 -9.60
C SER A 166 17.31 -3.12 -8.90
N SER A 167 17.98 -2.07 -9.40
CA SER A 167 19.07 -1.40 -8.68
C SER A 167 18.61 -0.68 -7.40
N PHE A 168 17.30 -0.71 -7.12
CA PHE A 168 16.65 0.14 -6.15
C PHE A 168 16.39 -0.66 -4.87
N GLU A 169 17.04 -0.27 -3.76
CA GLU A 169 16.66 -0.67 -2.40
C GLU A 169 15.30 -0.01 -2.08
N ILE A 170 14.17 -0.66 -2.34
CA ILE A 170 12.84 -0.07 -2.06
C ILE A 170 12.12 -0.84 -0.97
N GLY A 171 11.65 -0.11 0.05
CA GLY A 171 10.67 -0.58 1.04
C GLY A 171 9.21 -0.50 0.58
N TYR A 172 8.95 -0.38 -0.72
CA TYR A 172 7.62 -0.28 -1.35
C TYR A 172 7.66 -0.97 -2.72
N SER A 173 6.52 -1.47 -3.19
CA SER A 173 6.31 -2.17 -4.46
C SER A 173 6.56 -1.34 -5.74
N GLN A 174 7.24 -0.19 -5.66
CA GLN A 174 7.55 0.68 -6.81
C GLN A 174 8.46 0.02 -7.86
N GLY A 175 8.95 -1.19 -7.58
CA GLY A 175 9.67 -2.06 -8.51
C GLY A 175 9.11 -3.49 -8.52
N ALA A 176 7.85 -3.72 -8.15
CA ALA A 176 7.23 -5.04 -8.23
C ALA A 176 7.45 -5.62 -9.63
N PRO A 177 8.20 -6.72 -9.78
CA PRO A 177 8.35 -7.35 -11.07
C PRO A 177 6.99 -7.76 -11.63
N LEU A 178 6.73 -7.29 -12.83
CA LEU A 178 5.57 -7.62 -13.63
C LEU A 178 5.99 -8.48 -14.81
N ALA A 179 5.35 -9.63 -14.96
CA ALA A 179 5.50 -10.53 -16.09
C ALA A 179 4.11 -10.91 -16.58
N VAL A 180 3.51 -9.99 -17.33
CA VAL A 180 2.14 -10.15 -17.85
C VAL A 180 2.17 -10.05 -19.37
N LEU A 181 1.90 -11.17 -20.03
CA LEU A 181 1.75 -11.27 -21.47
C LEU A 181 0.25 -11.37 -21.81
N ALA A 182 -0.23 -10.39 -22.55
CA ALA A 182 -1.58 -10.33 -23.07
C ALA A 182 -1.58 -10.38 -24.59
N TRP A 183 -2.75 -10.52 -25.19
CA TRP A 183 -2.93 -10.36 -26.63
C TRP A 183 -4.15 -9.52 -26.97
N ALA A 184 -4.19 -8.98 -28.19
CA ALA A 184 -5.38 -8.42 -28.81
C ALA A 184 -5.62 -9.16 -30.13
N ARG A 185 -6.86 -9.58 -30.38
CA ARG A 185 -7.25 -10.33 -31.58
C ARG A 185 -8.06 -9.46 -32.55
N ASN A 186 -7.65 -9.42 -33.81
CA ASN A 186 -8.32 -8.68 -34.89
C ASN A 186 -8.62 -7.21 -34.53
N GLY A 187 -7.69 -6.55 -33.83
CA GLY A 187 -7.85 -5.17 -33.35
C GLY A 187 -8.88 -5.00 -32.21
N GLY A 188 -9.31 -6.10 -31.58
CA GLY A 188 -10.22 -6.09 -30.44
C GLY A 188 -9.56 -5.64 -29.13
N ALA A 189 -10.29 -5.82 -28.03
CA ALA A 189 -9.80 -5.51 -26.70
C ALA A 189 -8.63 -6.42 -26.29
N THR A 190 -7.70 -5.88 -25.51
CA THR A 190 -6.60 -6.63 -24.91
C THR A 190 -7.12 -7.55 -23.81
N GLU A 191 -6.73 -8.82 -23.85
CA GLU A 191 -7.08 -9.83 -22.85
C GLU A 191 -5.86 -10.67 -22.44
N LEU A 192 -5.92 -11.27 -21.24
CA LEU A 192 -4.91 -12.25 -20.82
C LEU A 192 -4.97 -13.47 -21.73
N ILE A 193 -3.81 -14.00 -22.11
CA ILE A 193 -3.75 -15.23 -22.91
C ILE A 193 -4.24 -16.38 -22.02
N PRO A 194 -5.34 -17.09 -22.38
CA PRO A 194 -5.89 -18.11 -21.53
C PRO A 194 -4.91 -19.28 -21.39
N ALA A 195 -4.83 -19.87 -20.19
CA ALA A 195 -3.93 -20.99 -19.92
C ALA A 195 -4.10 -22.16 -20.90
N SER A 196 -5.33 -22.38 -21.39
CA SER A 196 -5.66 -23.39 -22.40
C SER A 196 -5.02 -23.15 -23.77
N ALA A 197 -4.56 -21.93 -24.06
CA ALA A 197 -3.82 -21.64 -25.29
C ALA A 197 -2.35 -22.10 -25.18
N PHE A 198 -1.84 -22.37 -23.98
CA PHE A 198 -0.48 -22.86 -23.78
C PHE A 198 -0.45 -24.35 -23.56
N LYS A 199 0.57 -25.02 -24.12
CA LYS A 199 0.94 -26.39 -23.75
C LYS A 199 2.41 -26.47 -23.36
N PRO A 200 2.74 -27.19 -22.28
CA PRO A 200 4.12 -27.33 -21.87
C PRO A 200 4.90 -28.18 -22.89
N PRO A 201 6.24 -28.14 -22.87
CA PRO A 201 7.06 -29.04 -23.67
C PRO A 201 6.71 -30.50 -23.39
N ALA A 202 6.77 -31.35 -24.43
CA ALA A 202 6.43 -32.76 -24.31
C ALA A 202 7.21 -33.43 -23.16
N GLY A 203 6.49 -34.15 -22.29
CA GLY A 203 7.06 -34.85 -21.13
C GLY A 203 7.26 -33.99 -19.88
N PHE A 204 6.96 -32.69 -19.91
CA PHE A 204 7.03 -31.84 -18.72
C PHE A 204 5.72 -31.88 -17.90
N ALA A 205 5.83 -32.21 -16.62
CA ALA A 205 4.74 -32.20 -15.61
C ALA A 205 3.46 -33.00 -15.92
N ASN A 206 3.39 -33.74 -17.05
CA ASN A 206 2.19 -34.44 -17.53
C ASN A 206 0.92 -33.57 -17.55
N ALA A 207 1.07 -32.24 -17.66
CA ALA A 207 -0.02 -31.30 -17.59
C ALA A 207 -0.63 -31.01 -18.97
N ALA A 208 -1.94 -30.79 -19.00
CA ALA A 208 -2.68 -30.52 -20.24
C ALA A 208 -2.48 -29.10 -20.78
N SER A 209 -2.09 -28.15 -19.92
CA SER A 209 -1.98 -26.72 -20.25
C SER A 209 -0.90 -26.01 -19.45
N GLY A 210 -0.45 -24.86 -19.95
CA GLY A 210 0.57 -24.01 -19.32
C GLY A 210 1.92 -24.02 -20.03
N LEU A 211 2.93 -23.40 -19.42
CA LEU A 211 4.30 -23.29 -19.93
C LEU A 211 5.28 -23.84 -18.90
N LYS A 212 6.39 -24.43 -19.37
CA LYS A 212 7.53 -24.73 -18.51
C LYS A 212 8.26 -23.43 -18.22
N ALA A 213 8.32 -23.05 -16.96
CA ALA A 213 9.04 -21.88 -16.48
C ALA A 213 10.33 -22.31 -15.78
N ASP A 214 11.47 -21.85 -16.29
CA ASP A 214 12.76 -21.95 -15.61
C ASP A 214 13.07 -20.60 -14.94
N TYR A 215 13.34 -20.62 -13.63
CA TYR A 215 13.60 -19.43 -12.82
C TYR A 215 15.08 -19.36 -12.43
N PHE A 216 15.66 -18.17 -12.53
CA PHE A 216 17.10 -17.93 -12.35
C PHE A 216 17.34 -16.78 -11.37
N THR A 217 18.37 -16.90 -10.54
CA THR A 217 18.88 -15.77 -9.76
C THR A 217 19.70 -14.83 -10.65
N GLY A 218 19.52 -13.52 -10.48
CA GLY A 218 20.19 -12.50 -11.27
C GLY A 218 19.58 -12.29 -12.66
N SER A 219 20.11 -11.29 -13.35
CA SER A 219 19.54 -10.74 -14.59
C SER A 219 19.87 -11.56 -15.86
N THR A 220 20.33 -12.82 -15.72
CA THR A 220 20.71 -13.69 -16.86
C THR A 220 20.12 -15.09 -16.75
N HIS A 221 19.74 -15.67 -17.90
CA HIS A 221 19.21 -17.04 -17.99
C HIS A 221 20.31 -18.12 -18.07
N GLU A 222 21.42 -17.90 -17.37
CA GLU A 222 22.55 -18.82 -17.34
C GLU A 222 22.18 -20.11 -16.58
N PRO A 223 22.43 -21.31 -17.13
CA PRO A 223 22.08 -22.56 -16.47
C PRO A 223 22.64 -22.72 -15.06
N SER A 224 23.81 -22.14 -14.76
CA SER A 224 24.41 -22.15 -13.42
C SER A 224 23.62 -21.36 -12.37
N ASN A 225 22.79 -20.41 -12.82
CA ASN A 225 21.98 -19.54 -11.97
C ASN A 225 20.54 -20.05 -11.80
N LYS A 226 20.19 -21.13 -12.49
CA LYS A 226 18.86 -21.74 -12.40
C LYS A 226 18.60 -22.24 -10.98
N LYS A 227 17.48 -21.83 -10.40
CA LYS A 227 17.03 -22.24 -9.07
C LYS A 227 15.92 -23.27 -9.15
N ALA A 228 14.89 -22.99 -9.95
CA ALA A 228 13.71 -23.83 -10.02
C ALA A 228 13.22 -24.03 -11.45
N SER A 229 12.41 -25.07 -11.64
CA SER A 229 11.52 -25.18 -12.79
C SER A 229 10.13 -25.55 -12.30
N ARG A 230 9.09 -24.88 -12.80
CA ARG A 230 7.70 -25.26 -12.53
C ARG A 230 6.82 -25.09 -13.76
N LEU A 231 5.59 -25.58 -13.64
CA LEU A 231 4.56 -25.35 -14.63
C LEU A 231 3.80 -24.08 -14.23
N ASP A 232 3.87 -23.07 -15.10
CA ASP A 232 3.11 -21.85 -14.94
C ASP A 232 1.88 -21.89 -15.88
N PRO A 233 0.64 -21.66 -15.39
CA PRO A 233 -0.56 -21.72 -16.23
C PRO A 233 -0.54 -20.71 -17.40
N GLY A 234 0.10 -19.57 -17.20
CA GLY A 234 0.30 -18.52 -18.20
C GLY A 234 1.42 -17.59 -17.75
N VAL A 235 1.67 -16.51 -18.50
CA VAL A 235 2.60 -15.44 -18.11
C VAL A 235 1.76 -14.28 -17.59
N GLU A 236 1.26 -14.41 -16.36
CA GLU A 236 0.34 -13.45 -15.73
C GLU A 236 0.72 -13.15 -14.27
N PHE A 237 2.00 -12.85 -14.06
CA PHE A 237 2.56 -12.66 -12.73
C PHE A 237 2.72 -11.18 -12.37
N CYS A 238 2.34 -10.87 -11.15
CA CYS A 238 2.92 -9.78 -10.41
C CYS A 238 3.39 -10.32 -9.06
N TRP A 239 4.66 -10.07 -8.77
CA TRP A 239 5.22 -10.32 -7.46
C TRP A 239 5.39 -8.96 -6.76
N PRO A 240 4.32 -8.39 -6.15
CA PRO A 240 4.47 -7.15 -5.39
C PRO A 240 5.32 -7.42 -4.14
N TRP A 241 5.05 -8.60 -3.58
CA TRP A 241 5.68 -9.37 -2.52
C TRP A 241 6.74 -10.33 -3.09
N SER A 242 7.94 -10.46 -2.53
CA SER A 242 8.62 -11.77 -2.63
C SER A 242 7.75 -12.83 -1.93
N PRO A 243 7.84 -14.15 -2.20
CA PRO A 243 8.66 -14.89 -3.17
C PRO A 243 8.25 -14.83 -4.64
N VAL A 244 9.25 -14.80 -5.53
CA VAL A 244 9.09 -15.12 -6.96
C VAL A 244 8.83 -16.62 -7.16
N VAL A 245 9.61 -17.45 -6.47
CA VAL A 245 9.48 -18.92 -6.42
C VAL A 245 9.38 -19.35 -4.96
N PRO A 246 8.18 -19.72 -4.48
CA PRO A 246 8.01 -20.10 -3.09
C PRO A 246 8.50 -21.53 -2.84
N VAL A 247 9.30 -21.72 -1.79
CA VAL A 247 9.79 -23.07 -1.40
C VAL A 247 8.64 -24.01 -1.06
N TYR A 248 7.55 -23.48 -0.49
CA TYR A 248 6.35 -24.21 -0.07
C TYR A 248 5.13 -23.87 -0.94
N GLU A 249 5.31 -23.80 -2.26
CA GLU A 249 4.27 -23.38 -3.22
C GLU A 249 2.96 -24.16 -3.07
N SER A 250 3.02 -25.49 -2.90
CA SER A 250 1.82 -26.32 -2.77
C SER A 250 1.02 -26.01 -1.52
N GLU A 251 1.70 -25.84 -0.38
CA GLU A 251 1.08 -25.52 0.90
C GLU A 251 0.48 -24.12 0.87
N VAL A 252 1.22 -23.13 0.34
CA VAL A 252 0.76 -21.75 0.15
C VAL A 252 -0.49 -21.71 -0.74
N THR A 253 -0.43 -22.37 -1.90
CA THR A 253 -1.56 -22.41 -2.85
C THR A 253 -2.79 -23.04 -2.21
N ALA A 254 -2.61 -24.13 -1.47
CA ALA A 254 -3.71 -24.78 -0.76
C ALA A 254 -4.36 -23.85 0.28
N ILE A 255 -3.56 -23.10 1.04
CA ILE A 255 -4.08 -22.11 1.99
C ILE A 255 -4.82 -21.00 1.26
N GLN A 256 -4.25 -20.44 0.19
CA GLN A 256 -4.87 -19.37 -0.57
C GLN A 256 -6.19 -19.80 -1.22
N ASP A 257 -6.25 -21.00 -1.79
CA ASP A 257 -7.49 -21.56 -2.31
C ASP A 257 -8.53 -21.78 -1.21
N ARG A 258 -8.10 -22.16 -0.01
CA ARG A 258 -9.00 -22.31 1.14
C ARG A 258 -9.58 -20.95 1.57
N ILE A 259 -8.72 -19.95 1.78
CA ILE A 259 -9.12 -18.58 2.11
C ILE A 259 -10.08 -18.06 1.03
N TRP A 260 -9.75 -18.26 -0.24
CA TRP A 260 -10.57 -17.83 -1.35
C TRP A 260 -11.96 -18.46 -1.34
N ASN A 261 -12.04 -19.79 -1.15
CA ASN A 261 -13.32 -20.49 -1.06
C ASN A 261 -14.14 -20.06 0.17
N GLN A 262 -13.50 -19.70 1.27
CA GLN A 262 -14.17 -19.12 2.44
C GLN A 262 -14.74 -17.73 2.12
N LEU A 263 -14.00 -16.88 1.40
CA LEU A 263 -14.44 -15.54 0.98
C LEU A 263 -15.61 -15.59 -0.01
N LYS A 264 -15.60 -16.55 -0.94
CA LYS A 264 -16.74 -16.80 -1.85
C LYS A 264 -18.02 -17.17 -1.08
N ASN A 265 -17.89 -17.84 0.06
CA ASN A 265 -19.03 -18.19 0.91
C ASN A 265 -19.54 -16.96 1.69
N GLY A 266 -20.69 -16.41 1.28
CA GLY A 266 -21.26 -15.19 1.86
C GLY A 266 -21.47 -15.24 3.38
N GLN A 267 -21.80 -16.40 3.97
CA GLN A 267 -22.02 -16.49 5.42
C GLN A 267 -20.71 -16.38 6.23
N ALA A 268 -19.66 -17.08 5.80
CA ALA A 268 -18.35 -17.01 6.43
C ALA A 268 -17.76 -15.60 6.32
N PHE A 269 -18.02 -14.95 5.18
CA PHE A 269 -17.63 -13.57 4.93
C PHE A 269 -18.34 -12.59 5.87
N THR A 270 -19.68 -12.58 5.94
CA THR A 270 -20.44 -11.63 6.79
C THR A 270 -20.05 -11.76 8.26
N ALA A 271 -19.81 -12.98 8.74
CA ALA A 271 -19.35 -13.22 10.11
C ALA A 271 -17.97 -12.59 10.39
N HIS A 272 -17.07 -12.56 9.39
CA HIS A 272 -15.78 -11.90 9.52
C HIS A 272 -15.89 -10.37 9.48
N LEU A 273 -16.70 -9.84 8.57
CA LEU A 273 -16.88 -8.40 8.41
C LEU A 273 -17.35 -7.73 9.71
N ASN A 274 -18.36 -8.29 10.36
CA ASN A 274 -18.97 -7.74 11.57
C ASN A 274 -18.04 -7.74 12.80
N ASN A 275 -17.04 -8.62 12.82
CA ASN A 275 -16.20 -8.82 14.01
C ASN A 275 -14.77 -8.32 13.83
N LYS A 276 -14.26 -8.30 12.59
CA LYS A 276 -12.82 -8.25 12.29
C LYS A 276 -12.51 -7.62 10.91
N ALA A 277 -13.18 -6.54 10.53
CA ALA A 277 -13.01 -5.89 9.21
C ALA A 277 -11.55 -5.63 8.79
N ASN A 278 -10.69 -5.14 9.71
CA ASN A 278 -9.26 -4.92 9.41
C ASN A 278 -8.51 -6.22 9.08
N LEU A 279 -8.81 -7.32 9.77
CA LEU A 279 -8.16 -8.61 9.52
C LEU A 279 -8.63 -9.25 8.21
N LEU A 280 -9.89 -9.03 7.83
CA LEU A 280 -10.41 -9.43 6.52
C LEU A 280 -9.66 -8.71 5.39
N ASN A 281 -9.40 -7.42 5.55
CA ASN A 281 -8.65 -6.62 4.59
C ASN A 281 -7.21 -7.12 4.42
N ASP A 282 -6.52 -7.41 5.53
CA ASP A 282 -5.17 -7.98 5.50
C ASP A 282 -5.15 -9.38 4.87
N ALA A 283 -6.16 -10.22 5.17
CA ALA A 283 -6.27 -11.55 4.59
C ALA A 283 -6.53 -11.50 3.08
N LEU A 284 -7.39 -10.58 2.60
CA LEU A 284 -7.61 -10.34 1.18
C LEU A 284 -6.34 -9.89 0.47
N TRP A 285 -5.60 -8.95 1.06
CA TRP A 285 -4.34 -8.49 0.51
C TRP A 285 -3.28 -9.62 0.46
N GLN A 286 -3.01 -10.29 1.59
CA GLN A 286 -2.00 -11.37 1.68
C GLN A 286 -2.34 -12.56 0.77
N SER A 287 -3.62 -12.92 0.69
CA SER A 287 -4.03 -14.04 -0.16
C SER A 287 -4.01 -13.67 -1.64
N SER A 288 -4.39 -12.44 -2.01
CA SER A 288 -4.46 -12.04 -3.42
C SER A 288 -3.11 -11.80 -4.07
N HIS A 289 -2.08 -11.38 -3.32
CA HIS A 289 -0.81 -10.96 -3.92
C HIS A 289 0.02 -12.07 -4.59
N ARG A 290 -0.26 -13.35 -4.30
CA ARG A 290 0.32 -14.50 -5.06
C ARG A 290 -0.68 -15.19 -5.97
N MET A 291 -1.94 -14.78 -5.98
CA MET A 291 -2.90 -15.36 -6.90
C MET A 291 -2.56 -14.94 -8.34
N PRO A 292 -2.77 -15.82 -9.33
CA PRO A 292 -2.76 -15.43 -10.73
C PRO A 292 -3.74 -14.28 -10.99
N LEU A 293 -3.43 -13.42 -11.96
CA LEU A 293 -4.28 -12.27 -12.30
C LEU A 293 -5.71 -12.70 -12.65
N SER A 294 -5.90 -13.81 -13.35
CA SER A 294 -7.21 -14.43 -13.58
C SER A 294 -8.04 -14.63 -12.30
N LYS A 295 -7.45 -15.17 -11.23
CA LYS A 295 -8.12 -15.28 -9.92
C LYS A 295 -8.35 -13.92 -9.25
N ARG A 296 -7.41 -12.98 -9.36
CA ARG A 296 -7.61 -11.61 -8.82
C ARG A 296 -8.77 -10.91 -9.51
N LYS A 297 -8.97 -11.14 -10.80
CA LYS A 297 -10.14 -10.66 -11.53
C LYS A 297 -11.44 -11.23 -10.95
N GLU A 298 -11.50 -12.53 -10.64
CA GLU A 298 -12.67 -13.10 -9.96
C GLU A 298 -12.92 -12.44 -8.59
N ILE A 299 -11.88 -12.03 -7.86
CA ILE A 299 -12.03 -11.27 -6.61
C ILE A 299 -12.66 -9.91 -6.87
N ILE A 300 -12.19 -9.17 -7.88
CA ILE A 300 -12.79 -7.89 -8.26
C ILE A 300 -14.27 -8.07 -8.60
N ASP A 301 -14.58 -9.02 -9.49
CA ASP A 301 -15.94 -9.25 -9.97
C ASP A 301 -16.86 -9.59 -8.77
N MET A 302 -16.39 -10.42 -7.83
CA MET A 302 -17.11 -10.73 -6.59
C MET A 302 -17.31 -9.50 -5.69
N LEU A 303 -16.28 -8.65 -5.52
CA LEU A 303 -16.39 -7.44 -4.70
C LEU A 303 -17.36 -6.42 -5.30
N LEU A 304 -17.38 -6.29 -6.63
CA LEU A 304 -18.32 -5.44 -7.36
C LEU A 304 -19.76 -5.94 -7.23
N GLU A 305 -19.97 -7.27 -7.20
CA GLU A 305 -21.28 -7.88 -6.96
C GLU A 305 -21.76 -7.76 -5.50
N ARG A 306 -20.89 -7.32 -4.57
CA ARG A 306 -21.15 -7.28 -3.13
C ARG A 306 -20.83 -5.90 -2.51
N PRO A 307 -21.67 -4.88 -2.79
CA PRO A 307 -21.41 -3.49 -2.42
C PRO A 307 -21.30 -3.25 -0.91
N GLU A 308 -21.89 -4.11 -0.08
CA GLU A 308 -21.71 -4.07 1.37
C GLU A 308 -20.26 -4.26 1.82
N PHE A 309 -19.42 -4.91 1.01
CA PHE A 309 -17.99 -5.09 1.31
C PHE A 309 -17.21 -3.83 1.01
N LEU A 310 -17.50 -3.22 -0.12
CA LEU A 310 -16.87 -1.96 -0.49
C LEU A 310 -17.22 -0.87 0.52
N ARG A 311 -18.45 -0.84 1.05
CA ARG A 311 -18.84 0.14 2.07
C ARG A 311 -17.96 0.11 3.32
N GLU A 312 -17.59 -1.08 3.78
CA GLU A 312 -16.80 -1.28 5.01
C GLU A 312 -15.28 -1.25 4.76
N MET A 313 -14.85 -1.25 3.50
CA MET A 313 -13.43 -1.24 3.16
C MET A 313 -12.81 0.12 3.47
N THR A 314 -11.81 0.12 4.36
CA THR A 314 -11.09 1.35 4.73
C THR A 314 -10.22 1.85 3.57
N PRO A 315 -9.84 3.14 3.54
CA PRO A 315 -8.87 3.63 2.55
C PRO A 315 -7.57 2.84 2.53
N TYR A 316 -7.07 2.42 3.70
CA TYR A 316 -5.88 1.59 3.80
C TYR A 316 -6.07 0.27 3.06
N ALA A 317 -7.17 -0.43 3.36
CA ALA A 317 -7.51 -1.69 2.74
C ALA A 317 -7.67 -1.56 1.22
N MET A 318 -8.36 -0.51 0.76
CA MET A 318 -8.50 -0.26 -0.67
C MET A 318 -7.16 0.07 -1.34
N GLY A 319 -6.30 0.88 -0.72
CA GLY A 319 -4.96 1.16 -1.24
C GLY A 319 -4.10 -0.10 -1.36
N LYS A 320 -4.09 -0.95 -0.32
CA LYS A 320 -3.41 -2.25 -0.32
C LYS A 320 -4.03 -3.22 -1.33
N PHE A 321 -5.34 -3.25 -1.49
CA PHE A 321 -5.96 -4.12 -2.48
C PHE A 321 -5.70 -3.63 -3.91
N THR A 322 -5.73 -2.32 -4.14
CA THR A 322 -5.37 -1.71 -5.43
C THR A 322 -3.93 -2.08 -5.82
N GLU A 323 -2.99 -2.10 -4.87
CA GLU A 323 -1.63 -2.62 -5.09
C GLU A 323 -1.63 -4.03 -5.72
N THR A 324 -2.54 -4.92 -5.33
CA THR A 324 -2.56 -6.30 -5.85
C THR A 324 -3.33 -6.42 -7.17
N VAL A 325 -4.22 -5.49 -7.51
CA VAL A 325 -5.12 -5.65 -8.66
C VAL A 325 -5.01 -4.59 -9.76
N HIS A 326 -4.23 -3.53 -9.57
CA HIS A 326 -4.07 -2.43 -10.55
C HIS A 326 -3.50 -2.83 -11.92
N MET A 327 -3.14 -4.10 -12.07
CA MET A 327 -2.38 -4.66 -13.18
C MET A 327 -3.27 -5.52 -14.09
N LEU A 328 -4.56 -5.61 -13.73
CA LEU A 328 -5.55 -6.34 -14.51
C LEU A 328 -5.93 -5.55 -15.77
N PRO A 329 -5.89 -6.17 -16.96
CA PRO A 329 -6.43 -5.55 -18.16
C PRO A 329 -7.93 -5.29 -18.02
N GLY A 330 -8.43 -4.27 -18.73
CA GLY A 330 -9.86 -3.96 -18.79
C GLY A 330 -10.39 -3.08 -17.66
N GLY A 331 -9.52 -2.45 -16.85
CA GLY A 331 -9.92 -1.40 -15.91
C GLY A 331 -10.78 -1.85 -14.72
N GLY A 332 -10.90 -3.15 -14.45
CA GLY A 332 -11.72 -3.65 -13.33
C GLY A 332 -11.33 -3.07 -11.96
N HIS A 333 -10.05 -2.76 -11.76
CA HIS A 333 -9.56 -2.08 -10.55
C HIS A 333 -10.02 -0.63 -10.46
N ILE A 334 -10.21 0.04 -11.60
CA ILE A 334 -10.79 1.38 -11.68
C ILE A 334 -12.27 1.30 -11.31
N GLU A 335 -13.01 0.35 -11.89
CA GLU A 335 -14.43 0.16 -11.58
C GLU A 335 -14.65 -0.15 -10.09
N LEU A 336 -13.78 -0.98 -9.51
CA LEU A 336 -13.76 -1.25 -8.07
C LEU A 336 -13.57 0.03 -7.25
N LEU A 337 -12.59 0.86 -7.63
CA LEU A 337 -12.31 2.13 -6.95
C LEU A 337 -13.48 3.11 -7.09
N LYS A 338 -14.09 3.22 -8.29
CA LYS A 338 -15.28 4.04 -8.55
C LYS A 338 -16.44 3.56 -7.67
N SER A 339 -16.79 2.29 -7.73
CA SER A 339 -17.85 1.69 -6.92
C SER A 339 -17.62 1.89 -5.42
N TRP A 340 -16.41 1.65 -4.93
CA TRP A 340 -16.03 1.90 -3.54
C TRP A 340 -16.22 3.34 -3.11
N SER A 341 -15.76 4.28 -3.95
CA SER A 341 -15.84 5.72 -3.65
C SER A 341 -17.28 6.25 -3.53
N LEU A 342 -18.22 5.62 -4.26
CA LEU A 342 -19.64 5.97 -4.23
C LEU A 342 -20.36 5.37 -3.01
N LEU A 343 -19.97 4.18 -2.58
CA LEU A 343 -20.63 3.44 -1.50
C LEU A 343 -20.21 3.88 -0.09
N ARG A 344 -18.99 4.42 0.05
CA ARG A 344 -18.47 4.86 1.34
C ARG A 344 -18.89 6.28 1.70
N PRO A 345 -18.99 6.60 3.00
CA PRO A 345 -19.07 7.98 3.45
C PRO A 345 -17.91 8.81 2.90
N GLN A 346 -18.17 10.07 2.60
CA GLN A 346 -17.11 11.00 2.23
C GLN A 346 -16.06 11.05 3.35
N PRO A 347 -14.76 11.05 3.01
CA PRO A 347 -13.71 11.12 4.01
C PRO A 347 -13.77 12.44 4.78
N ARG A 348 -13.74 12.35 6.11
CA ARG A 348 -13.51 13.49 7.00
C ARG A 348 -12.10 13.37 7.57
N THR A 349 -11.40 14.49 7.69
CA THR A 349 -10.06 14.49 8.26
C THR A 349 -10.09 14.05 9.72
N GLU A 350 -9.29 13.03 10.04
CA GLU A 350 -9.09 12.56 11.39
C GLU A 350 -7.95 13.31 12.06
N MET A 351 -8.21 13.83 13.26
CA MET A 351 -7.12 14.24 14.15
C MET A 351 -6.32 13.02 14.56
N GLY A 352 -5.00 13.20 14.68
CA GLY A 352 -4.15 12.11 15.09
C GLY A 352 -4.53 11.53 16.44
N GLN A 353 -4.54 10.19 16.55
CA GLN A 353 -4.78 9.50 17.82
C GLN A 353 -3.49 9.29 18.61
N TYR A 354 -2.33 9.30 17.94
CA TYR A 354 -1.03 9.04 18.55
C TYR A 354 -0.15 10.28 18.47
N PRO A 355 -0.06 11.04 19.56
CA PRO A 355 0.60 12.35 19.55
C PRO A 355 2.13 12.29 19.36
N GLY A 356 2.74 11.10 19.41
CA GLY A 356 4.19 10.86 19.20
C GLY A 356 4.65 10.77 17.73
N TRP A 357 3.71 10.73 16.78
CA TRP A 357 3.99 10.47 15.35
C TRP A 357 3.93 11.72 14.46
N GLY A 358 3.77 12.92 15.05
CA GLY A 358 3.81 14.19 14.33
C GLY A 358 2.86 14.28 13.12
N ASP A 359 3.29 15.02 12.10
CA ASP A 359 2.65 15.06 10.77
C ASP A 359 2.52 13.67 10.13
N GLY A 360 3.33 12.70 10.56
CA GLY A 360 3.29 11.31 10.13
C GLY A 360 1.93 10.64 10.38
N PHE A 361 1.33 10.77 11.57
CA PHE A 361 0.01 10.15 11.80
C PHE A 361 -1.08 10.85 11.01
N TYR A 362 -1.09 12.19 11.00
CA TYR A 362 -2.06 12.94 10.19
C TYR A 362 -1.97 12.51 8.73
N ARG A 363 -0.75 12.36 8.19
CA ARG A 363 -0.54 11.87 6.83
C ARG A 363 -1.03 10.45 6.66
N THR A 364 -0.70 9.54 7.58
CA THR A 364 -1.16 8.16 7.49
C THR A 364 -2.67 8.06 7.45
N ALA A 365 -3.38 8.76 8.34
CA ALA A 365 -4.83 8.72 8.40
C ALA A 365 -5.51 9.43 7.20
N ASN A 366 -4.93 10.54 6.72
CA ASN A 366 -5.63 11.45 5.81
C ASN A 366 -5.10 11.49 4.37
N SER A 367 -3.85 11.08 4.13
CA SER A 367 -3.20 11.16 2.82
C SER A 367 -2.59 9.85 2.33
N ASP A 368 -1.87 9.11 3.16
CA ASP A 368 -0.99 8.01 2.69
C ASP A 368 -1.77 6.89 2.03
N PHE A 369 -2.98 6.62 2.51
CA PHE A 369 -3.83 5.57 1.95
C PHE A 369 -4.40 5.96 0.58
N TYR A 370 -4.75 7.23 0.38
CA TYR A 370 -5.15 7.74 -0.93
C TYR A 370 -3.96 7.85 -1.88
N TRP A 371 -2.80 8.26 -1.35
CA TRP A 371 -1.54 8.23 -2.09
C TRP A 371 -1.24 6.83 -2.59
N LEU A 372 -1.37 5.81 -1.74
CA LEU A 372 -1.12 4.42 -2.12
C LEU A 372 -2.04 3.98 -3.27
N ALA A 373 -3.35 4.25 -3.17
CA ALA A 373 -4.28 3.95 -4.26
C ALA A 373 -3.94 4.73 -5.55
N GLY A 374 -3.64 6.02 -5.44
CA GLY A 374 -3.35 6.90 -6.58
C GLY A 374 -2.01 6.58 -7.24
N PHE A 375 -1.05 6.11 -6.46
CA PHE A 375 0.26 5.70 -6.92
C PHE A 375 0.16 4.59 -7.97
N PHE A 376 -0.80 3.68 -7.85
CA PHE A 376 -1.01 2.59 -8.81
C PHE A 376 -1.84 2.97 -10.04
N LEU A 377 -2.34 4.21 -10.12
CA LEU A 377 -3.07 4.73 -11.28
C LEU A 377 -2.17 5.50 -12.26
N ARG A 378 -0.85 5.53 -12.01
CA ARG A 378 0.14 6.22 -12.84
C ARG A 378 0.52 5.43 -14.11
N GLY A 379 1.28 6.05 -15.00
CA GLY A 379 1.82 5.44 -16.22
C GLY A 379 0.72 4.98 -17.18
N SER A 380 0.71 3.69 -17.53
CA SER A 380 -0.28 3.12 -18.46
C SER A 380 -1.73 3.24 -17.99
N ASN A 381 -1.97 3.50 -16.70
CA ASN A 381 -3.30 3.71 -16.13
C ASN A 381 -3.78 5.18 -16.20
N TRP A 382 -2.93 6.10 -16.66
CA TRP A 382 -3.26 7.53 -16.75
C TRP A 382 -4.56 7.83 -17.53
N PRO A 383 -4.85 7.19 -18.68
CA PRO A 383 -6.10 7.44 -19.40
C PRO A 383 -7.36 7.21 -18.54
N HIS A 384 -7.32 6.25 -17.60
CA HIS A 384 -8.41 6.02 -16.66
C HIS A 384 -8.56 7.13 -15.63
N VAL A 385 -7.47 7.80 -15.25
CA VAL A 385 -7.52 8.99 -14.38
C VAL A 385 -8.21 10.14 -15.09
N GLU A 386 -7.94 10.34 -16.38
CA GLU A 386 -8.63 11.35 -17.18
C GLU A 386 -10.12 11.05 -17.31
N GLU A 387 -10.49 9.78 -17.44
CA GLU A 387 -11.89 9.33 -17.41
C GLU A 387 -12.54 9.64 -16.05
N ILE A 388 -11.88 9.30 -14.94
CA ILE A 388 -12.37 9.64 -13.59
C ILE A 388 -12.61 11.15 -13.46
N TRP A 389 -11.68 11.98 -13.96
CA TRP A 389 -11.81 13.43 -13.89
C TRP A 389 -13.01 13.96 -14.66
N LYS A 390 -13.34 13.31 -15.77
CA LYS A 390 -14.44 13.69 -16.64
C LYS A 390 -15.78 13.23 -16.13
N ASP A 391 -15.87 11.97 -15.69
CA ASP A 391 -17.14 11.27 -15.52
C ASP A 391 -17.47 10.93 -14.05
N ASP A 392 -16.47 10.82 -13.15
CA ASP A 392 -16.66 10.22 -11.81
C ASP A 392 -16.31 11.12 -10.61
N LEU A 393 -15.63 12.27 -10.84
CA LEU A 393 -15.34 13.23 -9.76
C LEU A 393 -16.60 13.89 -9.21
N ARG A 394 -17.70 13.87 -9.95
CA ARG A 394 -18.98 14.42 -9.53
C ARG A 394 -19.92 13.28 -9.16
N LYS A 395 -20.41 13.28 -7.92
CA LYS A 395 -21.46 12.34 -7.49
C LYS A 395 -22.81 12.69 -8.13
N PRO A 396 -23.77 11.74 -8.19
CA PRO A 396 -25.11 12.02 -8.75
C PRO A 396 -25.85 13.19 -8.10
N ASN A 397 -25.54 13.50 -6.84
CA ASN A 397 -26.10 14.63 -6.10
C ASN A 397 -25.31 15.95 -6.30
N GLY A 398 -24.35 16.02 -7.24
CA GLY A 398 -23.57 17.23 -7.53
C GLY A 398 -22.35 17.46 -6.64
N GLU A 399 -22.23 16.75 -5.50
CA GLU A 399 -21.05 16.82 -4.65
C GLU A 399 -19.79 16.33 -5.36
N CYS A 400 -18.64 16.82 -4.89
CA CYS A 400 -17.35 16.22 -5.23
C CYS A 400 -17.25 14.82 -4.63
N ASN A 401 -16.78 13.85 -5.41
CA ASN A 401 -16.34 12.57 -4.92
C ASN A 401 -14.95 12.72 -4.29
N LEU A 402 -14.91 13.15 -3.01
CA LEU A 402 -13.67 13.46 -2.30
C LEU A 402 -12.69 12.29 -2.28
N THR A 403 -13.21 11.05 -2.21
CA THR A 403 -12.37 9.85 -2.28
C THR A 403 -11.57 9.82 -3.59
N LEU A 404 -12.23 9.94 -4.74
CA LEU A 404 -11.53 9.94 -6.04
C LEU A 404 -10.70 11.20 -6.24
N ALA A 405 -11.15 12.36 -5.74
CA ALA A 405 -10.36 13.58 -5.78
C ALA A 405 -9.04 13.42 -5.02
N TYR A 406 -9.07 12.82 -3.82
CA TYR A 406 -7.86 12.62 -3.00
C TYR A 406 -6.94 11.59 -3.64
N VAL A 407 -7.47 10.48 -4.14
CA VAL A 407 -6.69 9.45 -4.86
C VAL A 407 -5.98 10.07 -6.07
N THR A 408 -6.73 10.74 -6.94
CA THR A 408 -6.19 11.26 -8.20
C THR A 408 -5.34 12.52 -8.02
N THR A 409 -5.42 13.21 -6.87
CA THR A 409 -4.48 14.28 -6.51
C THR A 409 -3.04 13.78 -6.55
N PHE A 410 -2.76 12.63 -5.95
CA PHE A 410 -1.40 12.08 -5.93
C PHE A 410 -0.95 11.60 -7.30
N THR A 411 -1.83 10.95 -8.06
CA THR A 411 -1.50 10.56 -9.43
C THR A 411 -1.20 11.77 -10.30
N ALA A 412 -1.98 12.86 -10.17
CA ALA A 412 -1.73 14.11 -10.88
C ALA A 412 -0.34 14.69 -10.55
N LYS A 413 0.11 14.55 -9.31
CA LYS A 413 1.44 15.02 -8.89
C LYS A 413 2.55 14.26 -9.61
N GLU A 414 2.49 12.94 -9.54
CA GLU A 414 3.53 12.06 -10.10
C GLU A 414 3.60 12.15 -11.63
N GLU A 415 2.46 12.38 -12.29
CA GLU A 415 2.36 12.55 -13.75
C GLU A 415 2.66 13.99 -14.24
N GLY A 416 3.03 14.90 -13.33
CA GLY A 416 3.29 16.31 -13.68
C GLY A 416 2.04 17.09 -14.07
N GLN A 417 0.85 16.60 -13.73
CA GLN A 417 -0.47 17.14 -14.07
C GLN A 417 -1.11 17.93 -12.92
N ALA A 418 -0.37 18.19 -11.83
CA ALA A 418 -0.83 18.92 -10.65
C ALA A 418 -1.52 20.26 -10.97
N THR A 419 -0.98 21.05 -11.88
CA THR A 419 -1.57 22.33 -12.28
C THR A 419 -2.88 22.17 -13.04
N ARG A 420 -2.98 21.16 -13.91
CA ARG A 420 -4.21 20.86 -14.65
C ARG A 420 -5.31 20.42 -13.69
N PHE A 421 -4.98 19.54 -12.74
CA PHE A 421 -5.94 19.06 -11.76
C PHE A 421 -6.49 20.17 -10.85
N ARG A 422 -5.63 21.07 -10.35
CA ARG A 422 -6.08 22.22 -9.53
C ARG A 422 -7.04 23.13 -10.29
N LYS A 423 -6.75 23.42 -11.56
CA LYS A 423 -7.64 24.22 -12.42
C LYS A 423 -8.97 23.54 -12.65
N LEU A 424 -8.98 22.22 -12.80
CA LEU A 424 -10.22 21.44 -12.91
C LEU A 424 -11.06 21.57 -11.64
N LEU A 425 -10.49 21.33 -10.46
CA LEU A 425 -11.21 21.49 -9.19
C LEU A 425 -11.73 22.92 -8.97
N GLU A 426 -10.93 23.93 -9.32
CA GLU A 426 -11.32 25.34 -9.23
C GLU A 426 -12.46 25.70 -10.20
N ALA A 427 -12.40 25.21 -11.44
CA ALA A 427 -13.47 25.42 -12.40
C ALA A 427 -14.78 24.76 -11.95
N GLU A 428 -14.71 23.54 -11.41
CA GLU A 428 -15.87 22.85 -10.86
C GLU A 428 -16.45 23.60 -9.65
N ALA A 429 -15.63 24.03 -8.69
CA ALA A 429 -16.07 24.78 -7.51
C ALA A 429 -16.72 26.14 -7.84
N ASN A 430 -16.48 26.69 -9.03
CA ASN A 430 -16.97 28.00 -9.48
C ASN A 430 -18.16 27.92 -10.46
N ARG A 431 -18.71 26.73 -10.68
CA ARG A 431 -19.94 26.57 -11.49
C ARG A 431 -21.13 27.22 -10.79
N GLU A 432 -21.93 27.98 -11.55
CA GLU A 432 -23.06 28.73 -11.02
C GLU A 432 -24.14 27.83 -10.40
N GLU A 433 -24.30 26.60 -10.92
CA GLU A 433 -25.27 25.64 -10.40
C GLU A 433 -24.87 24.97 -9.08
N LEU A 434 -23.61 25.11 -8.64
CA LEU A 434 -23.13 24.51 -7.39
C LEU A 434 -23.17 25.53 -6.26
N THR A 435 -24.07 25.32 -5.31
CA THR A 435 -24.21 26.14 -4.10
C THR A 435 -24.13 25.28 -2.84
N GLY A 436 -24.11 25.95 -1.68
CA GLY A 436 -24.29 25.27 -0.40
C GLY A 436 -23.29 24.17 -0.10
N ASP A 437 -23.82 23.09 0.46
CA ASP A 437 -23.06 21.90 0.85
C ASP A 437 -22.43 21.17 -0.34
N GLN A 438 -23.04 21.24 -1.53
CA GLN A 438 -22.46 20.65 -2.75
C GLN A 438 -21.17 21.37 -3.12
N ARG A 439 -21.18 22.71 -3.17
CA ARG A 439 -20.00 23.53 -3.45
C ARG A 439 -18.92 23.36 -2.39
N MET A 440 -19.31 23.27 -1.12
CA MET A 440 -18.42 23.03 0.02
C MET A 440 -17.51 21.81 -0.25
N THR A 441 -18.05 20.69 -0.72
CA THR A 441 -17.22 19.49 -1.00
C THR A 441 -16.16 19.71 -2.10
N TRP A 442 -16.46 20.51 -3.13
CA TRP A 442 -15.45 20.85 -4.16
C TRP A 442 -14.34 21.74 -3.59
N LEU A 443 -14.68 22.65 -2.66
CA LEU A 443 -13.70 23.48 -1.95
C LEU A 443 -12.80 22.64 -1.02
N LEU A 444 -13.35 21.60 -0.37
CA LEU A 444 -12.54 20.64 0.41
C LEU A 444 -11.53 19.89 -0.48
N ALA A 445 -11.98 19.39 -1.64
CA ALA A 445 -11.07 18.76 -2.62
C ALA A 445 -9.98 19.72 -3.09
N ARG A 446 -10.33 20.98 -3.35
CA ARG A 446 -9.40 22.02 -3.78
C ARG A 446 -8.36 22.35 -2.69
N ALA A 447 -8.78 22.39 -1.42
CA ALA A 447 -7.90 22.58 -0.27
C ALA A 447 -6.91 21.42 -0.14
N PHE A 448 -7.40 20.18 -0.22
CA PHE A 448 -6.54 18.99 -0.18
C PHE A 448 -5.51 18.98 -1.32
N ALA A 449 -5.91 19.40 -2.53
CA ALA A 449 -4.99 19.53 -3.65
C ALA A 449 -3.90 20.59 -3.42
N GLU A 450 -4.20 21.73 -2.78
CA GLU A 450 -3.15 22.70 -2.38
C GLU A 450 -2.17 22.12 -1.34
N GLU A 451 -2.69 21.31 -0.43
CA GLU A 451 -1.87 20.66 0.59
C GLU A 451 -0.90 19.63 -0.03
N ALA A 452 -1.39 18.75 -0.90
CA ALA A 452 -0.64 17.59 -1.40
C ALA A 452 0.29 17.90 -2.59
N LEU A 453 -0.03 18.90 -3.42
CA LEU A 453 0.63 19.11 -4.73
C LEU A 453 1.82 20.07 -4.73
N VAL A 454 1.99 20.93 -3.72
CA VAL A 454 2.87 22.12 -3.86
C VAL A 454 4.35 21.87 -3.52
N ALA A 455 4.68 20.78 -2.83
CA ALA A 455 6.06 20.46 -2.48
C ALA A 455 6.34 18.96 -2.49
N SER A 456 7.61 18.57 -2.32
CA SER A 456 8.00 17.17 -2.10
C SER A 456 7.30 16.55 -0.88
N GLU A 457 6.83 17.39 0.05
CA GLU A 457 6.12 17.00 1.25
C GLU A 457 4.82 17.82 1.39
N PRO A 458 3.69 17.19 1.76
CA PRO A 458 2.43 17.89 2.04
C PRO A 458 2.62 19.07 3.00
N GLN A 459 2.05 20.22 2.65
CA GLN A 459 2.02 21.41 3.50
C GLN A 459 0.62 21.58 4.08
N VAL A 460 0.41 21.00 5.26
CA VAL A 460 -0.92 20.76 5.86
C VAL A 460 -1.75 22.03 6.08
N THR A 461 -1.15 23.22 6.09
CA THR A 461 -1.87 24.50 6.25
C THR A 461 -2.15 25.25 4.95
N ARG A 462 -1.75 24.70 3.79
CA ARG A 462 -2.11 25.29 2.49
C ARG A 462 -3.57 25.01 2.15
N GLY A 463 -4.18 25.92 1.39
CA GLY A 463 -5.57 25.81 0.99
C GLY A 463 -6.57 26.17 2.09
N PHE A 464 -6.12 26.76 3.20
CA PHE A 464 -6.98 27.22 4.30
C PHE A 464 -8.03 28.22 3.84
N GLU A 465 -7.71 29.05 2.85
CA GLU A 465 -8.65 29.97 2.23
C GLU A 465 -9.87 29.24 1.63
N TYR A 466 -9.67 28.08 1.01
CA TYR A 466 -10.77 27.26 0.49
C TYR A 466 -11.57 26.60 1.61
N LEU A 467 -10.94 26.23 2.73
CA LEU A 467 -11.65 25.69 3.90
C LEU A 467 -12.50 26.75 4.61
N GLN A 468 -11.98 27.98 4.70
CA GLN A 468 -12.74 29.13 5.21
C GLN A 468 -13.94 29.43 4.31
N GLU A 469 -13.72 29.45 2.99
CA GLU A 469 -14.80 29.62 2.03
C GLU A 469 -15.81 28.46 2.11
N ALA A 470 -15.34 27.22 2.24
CA ALA A 470 -16.19 26.03 2.41
C ALA A 470 -17.13 26.21 3.61
N MET A 471 -16.60 26.64 4.76
CA MET A 471 -17.39 26.91 5.96
C MET A 471 -18.42 28.03 5.77
N LEU A 472 -18.07 29.08 5.01
CA LEU A 472 -18.97 30.20 4.71
C LEU A 472 -20.12 29.79 3.78
N VAL A 473 -19.86 28.93 2.80
CA VAL A 473 -20.90 28.50 1.84
C VAL A 473 -21.72 27.32 2.33
N SER A 474 -21.29 26.59 3.37
CA SER A 474 -22.08 25.52 3.97
C SER A 474 -23.46 26.02 4.44
N GLU A 475 -24.50 25.35 3.93
CA GLU A 475 -25.90 25.59 4.27
C GLU A 475 -26.30 24.83 5.53
N SER A 476 -25.85 23.57 5.66
CA SER A 476 -26.19 22.75 6.83
C SER A 476 -25.17 22.93 7.98
N PRO A 477 -25.64 22.82 9.25
CA PRO A 477 -24.73 22.80 10.39
C PRO A 477 -23.71 21.66 10.35
N ASP A 478 -24.05 20.48 9.82
CA ASP A 478 -23.10 19.37 9.71
C ASP A 478 -22.01 19.65 8.66
N ALA A 479 -22.36 20.18 7.49
CA ALA A 479 -21.39 20.57 6.47
C ALA A 479 -20.46 21.70 6.96
N ARG A 480 -20.99 22.68 7.70
CA ARG A 480 -20.18 23.73 8.32
C ARG A 480 -19.25 23.17 9.39
N PHE A 481 -19.76 22.27 10.23
CA PHE A 481 -18.95 21.62 11.26
C PHE A 481 -17.84 20.79 10.64
N TRP A 482 -18.12 20.08 9.55
CA TRP A 482 -17.12 19.33 8.83
C TRP A 482 -16.00 20.24 8.27
N ALA A 483 -16.32 21.35 7.62
CA ALA A 483 -15.29 22.31 7.18
C ALA A 483 -14.44 22.85 8.35
N LEU A 484 -15.05 23.10 9.51
CA LEU A 484 -14.33 23.46 10.74
C LEU A 484 -13.39 22.34 11.21
N GLN A 485 -13.84 21.07 11.21
CA GLN A 485 -13.03 19.91 11.57
C GLN A 485 -11.79 19.79 10.68
N GLU A 486 -11.95 20.02 9.37
CA GLU A 486 -10.86 20.01 8.38
C GLU A 486 -9.77 21.04 8.71
N MET A 487 -10.16 22.25 9.15
CA MET A 487 -9.22 23.30 9.57
C MET A 487 -8.53 22.97 10.90
N VAL A 488 -9.30 22.54 11.90
CA VAL A 488 -8.80 22.26 13.25
C VAL A 488 -7.81 21.10 13.24
N ALA A 489 -8.11 20.02 12.50
CA ALA A 489 -7.22 18.88 12.40
C ALA A 489 -5.88 19.24 11.75
N ARG A 490 -5.91 20.09 10.71
CA ARG A 490 -4.71 20.60 10.04
C ARG A 490 -3.86 21.45 10.96
N LEU A 491 -4.45 22.39 11.70
CA LEU A 491 -3.74 23.21 12.69
C LEU A 491 -3.12 22.33 13.79
N GLY A 492 -3.90 21.38 14.32
CA GLY A 492 -3.42 20.43 15.32
C GLY A 492 -2.18 19.68 14.84
N SER A 493 -2.18 19.18 13.61
CA SER A 493 -1.07 18.38 13.05
C SER A 493 0.28 19.11 12.92
N VAL A 494 0.28 20.45 12.99
CA VAL A 494 1.49 21.29 12.83
C VAL A 494 1.84 22.07 14.10
N ASP A 495 1.53 21.52 15.28
CA ASP A 495 1.82 22.12 16.60
C ASP A 495 1.18 23.52 16.76
N ARG A 496 -0.04 23.69 16.22
CA ARG A 496 -0.87 24.91 16.38
C ARG A 496 -2.17 24.61 17.14
N SER A 497 -2.11 23.73 18.13
CA SER A 497 -3.26 23.29 18.92
C SER A 497 -4.01 24.45 19.59
N GLU A 498 -3.33 25.51 20.03
CA GLU A 498 -4.00 26.69 20.61
C GLU A 498 -4.82 27.46 19.57
N GLN A 499 -4.28 27.71 18.38
CA GLN A 499 -5.04 28.32 17.28
C GLN A 499 -6.23 27.44 16.89
N ALA A 500 -6.06 26.12 16.91
CA ALA A 500 -7.13 25.17 16.65
C ALA A 500 -8.26 25.26 17.70
N LYS A 501 -7.92 25.42 18.98
CA LYS A 501 -8.87 25.63 20.09
C LYS A 501 -9.58 26.97 20.03
N GLU A 502 -8.86 28.03 19.68
CA GLU A 502 -9.43 29.37 19.46
C GLU A 502 -10.49 29.29 18.35
N LEU A 503 -10.18 28.61 17.24
CA LEU A 503 -11.11 28.40 16.15
C LEU A 503 -12.36 27.61 16.60
N LEU A 504 -12.18 26.51 17.34
CA LEU A 504 -13.32 25.76 17.91
C LEU A 504 -14.19 26.61 18.83
N THR A 505 -13.59 27.51 19.61
CA THR A 505 -14.30 28.39 20.54
C THR A 505 -15.05 29.49 19.80
N GLN A 506 -14.45 30.04 18.74
CA GLN A 506 -15.07 31.08 17.91
C GLN A 506 -16.41 30.63 17.32
N TYR A 507 -16.50 29.38 16.87
CA TYR A 507 -17.69 28.85 16.18
C TYR A 507 -18.61 28.01 17.07
N GLU A 508 -18.28 27.79 18.36
CA GLU A 508 -19.04 26.90 19.24
C GLU A 508 -20.52 27.27 19.37
N ASP A 509 -20.81 28.57 19.44
CA ASP A 509 -22.18 29.08 19.59
C ASP A 509 -23.02 28.93 18.32
N GLU A 510 -22.40 28.72 17.15
CA GLU A 510 -23.12 28.46 15.90
C GLU A 510 -23.71 27.04 15.83
N PHE A 511 -23.22 26.11 16.64
CA PHE A 511 -23.67 24.72 16.65
C PHE A 511 -24.61 24.46 17.83
N SER A 512 -25.92 24.49 17.58
CA SER A 512 -26.94 24.30 18.62
C SER A 512 -27.21 22.84 18.96
N GLN A 513 -26.85 21.91 18.07
CA GLN A 513 -27.11 20.47 18.27
C GLN A 513 -26.21 19.89 19.37
N THR A 514 -26.81 19.12 20.28
CA THR A 514 -26.10 18.50 21.42
C THR A 514 -24.89 17.67 20.97
N GLU A 515 -25.02 16.94 19.87
CA GLU A 515 -23.95 16.10 19.31
C GLU A 515 -22.77 16.92 18.79
N SER A 516 -23.02 18.03 18.10
CA SER A 516 -21.98 18.95 17.63
C SER A 516 -21.26 19.62 18.80
N LYS A 517 -21.98 20.06 19.84
CA LYS A 517 -21.36 20.63 21.06
C LYS A 517 -20.50 19.61 21.79
N ALA A 518 -20.98 18.38 21.95
CA ALA A 518 -20.21 17.29 22.54
C ALA A 518 -18.94 17.00 21.71
N SER A 519 -19.06 17.01 20.38
CA SER A 519 -17.92 16.84 19.47
C SER A 519 -16.92 17.98 19.61
N ILE A 520 -17.35 19.24 19.64
CA ILE A 520 -16.45 20.40 19.85
C ILE A 520 -15.70 20.29 21.18
N ALA A 521 -16.41 19.97 22.26
CA ALA A 521 -15.78 19.77 23.58
C ALA A 521 -14.74 18.65 23.55
N ASN A 522 -15.04 17.51 22.91
CA ASN A 522 -14.10 16.42 22.73
C ASN A 522 -12.87 16.87 21.90
N TRP A 523 -13.08 17.62 20.83
CA TRP A 523 -11.99 18.12 19.99
C TRP A 523 -11.08 19.09 20.75
N LYS A 524 -11.62 19.98 21.58
CA LYS A 524 -10.81 20.86 22.45
C LYS A 524 -9.95 20.04 23.42
N GLN A 525 -10.51 19.02 24.07
CA GLN A 525 -9.77 18.12 24.94
C GLN A 525 -8.64 17.39 24.20
N ARG A 526 -8.89 16.96 22.96
CA ARG A 526 -7.86 16.32 22.12
C ARG A 526 -6.74 17.30 21.73
N MET A 527 -7.05 18.58 21.51
CA MET A 527 -6.05 19.61 21.27
C MET A 527 -5.17 19.88 22.49
N ASP A 528 -5.73 19.86 23.71
CA ASP A 528 -4.95 19.97 24.94
C ASP A 528 -3.97 18.80 25.12
N ALA A 529 -4.45 17.57 24.85
CA ALA A 529 -3.62 16.38 24.89
C ALA A 529 -2.50 16.44 23.85
N LEU A 530 -2.82 16.87 22.62
CA LEU A 530 -1.85 17.00 21.54
C LEU A 530 -0.79 18.08 21.83
N ALA A 531 -1.19 19.22 22.39
CA ALA A 531 -0.27 20.29 22.81
C ALA A 531 0.73 19.77 23.86
N THR A 532 0.24 19.00 24.83
CA THR A 532 1.10 18.36 25.85
C THR A 532 2.13 17.45 25.20
N THR A 533 1.72 16.61 24.25
CA THR A 533 2.69 15.70 23.62
C THR A 533 3.67 16.40 22.70
N TYR A 534 3.31 17.48 22.00
CA TYR A 534 4.32 18.26 21.27
C TYR A 534 5.37 18.87 22.20
N VAL A 535 4.99 19.26 23.42
CA VAL A 535 5.96 19.64 24.46
C VAL A 535 6.87 18.46 24.80
N ASP A 536 6.32 17.27 25.00
CA ASP A 536 7.10 16.06 25.32
C ASP A 536 8.05 15.66 24.18
N ILE A 537 7.60 15.62 22.92
CA ILE A 537 8.45 15.34 21.75
C ILE A 537 9.58 16.37 21.65
N ARG A 538 9.29 17.67 21.80
CA ARG A 538 10.34 18.70 21.77
C ARG A 538 11.37 18.48 22.88
N ASN A 539 10.91 18.06 24.06
CA ASN A 539 11.79 17.72 25.18
C ASN A 539 12.67 16.49 24.83
N GLU A 540 12.08 15.42 24.31
CA GLU A 540 12.80 14.19 23.97
C GLU A 540 13.78 14.35 22.80
N VAL A 541 13.39 15.06 21.73
CA VAL A 541 14.18 15.17 20.51
C VAL A 541 15.25 16.25 20.61
N SER A 542 14.95 17.38 21.25
CA SER A 542 15.83 18.55 21.24
C SER A 542 16.52 18.80 22.57
N VAL A 543 15.81 18.61 23.69
CA VAL A 543 16.32 18.98 25.02
C VAL A 543 17.14 17.86 25.62
N THR A 544 16.65 16.61 25.63
CA THR A 544 17.34 15.48 26.25
C THR A 544 18.73 15.20 25.65
N PRO A 545 18.91 15.13 24.32
CA PRO A 545 20.24 14.94 23.72
C PRO A 545 21.15 16.15 23.96
N LEU A 546 20.60 17.37 23.99
CA LEU A 546 21.36 18.57 24.31
C LEU A 546 21.85 18.56 25.75
N LEU A 547 21.01 18.15 26.71
CA LEU A 547 21.38 18.00 28.12
C LEU A 547 22.41 16.89 28.32
N GLN A 548 22.27 15.76 27.62
CA GLN A 548 23.28 14.70 27.61
C GLN A 548 24.62 15.20 27.04
N HIS A 549 24.58 15.97 25.95
CA HIS A 549 25.78 16.58 25.36
C HIS A 549 26.43 17.60 26.31
N ILE A 550 25.64 18.44 26.99
CA ILE A 550 26.09 19.38 28.02
C ILE A 550 26.79 18.61 29.15
N SER A 551 26.17 17.55 29.67
CA SER A 551 26.75 16.71 30.72
C SER A 551 28.07 16.07 30.28
N GLU A 552 28.16 15.60 29.04
CA GLU A 552 29.40 15.07 28.48
C GLU A 552 30.50 16.15 28.38
N LEU A 553 30.14 17.36 27.94
CA LEU A 553 31.07 18.50 27.88
C LEU A 553 31.56 18.91 29.27
N GLU A 554 30.69 18.91 30.28
CA GLU A 554 31.06 19.18 31.68
C GLU A 554 32.05 18.13 32.20
N ALA A 555 31.79 16.84 31.94
CA ALA A 555 32.71 15.76 32.31
C ALA A 555 34.07 15.88 31.60
N ARG A 556 34.09 16.27 30.32
CA ARG A 556 35.33 16.51 29.55
C ARG A 556 36.09 17.73 30.08
N LEU A 557 35.39 18.81 30.43
CA LEU A 557 35.98 20.01 31.03
C LEU A 557 36.64 19.68 32.38
N ALA A 558 35.94 18.95 33.25
CA ALA A 558 36.47 18.52 34.55
C ALA A 558 37.74 17.68 34.40
N ARG A 559 37.76 16.71 33.47
CA ARG A 559 38.97 15.91 33.16
C ARG A 559 40.11 16.77 32.63
N ALA A 560 39.84 17.77 31.79
CA ALA A 560 40.85 18.68 31.27
C ALA A 560 41.46 19.57 32.37
N GLN A 561 40.63 20.04 33.31
CA GLN A 561 41.07 20.81 34.48
C GLN A 561 41.95 19.98 35.41
N GLN A 562 41.53 18.74 35.73
CA GLN A 562 42.32 17.81 36.55
C GLN A 562 43.67 17.47 35.90
N GLY A 563 43.72 17.38 34.56
CA GLY A 563 44.94 17.10 33.81
C GLY A 563 45.82 18.32 33.49
N GLY A 564 45.47 19.53 33.93
CA GLY A 564 46.25 20.74 33.68
C GLY A 564 46.34 21.17 32.20
N LYS A 565 45.37 20.80 31.36
CA LYS A 565 45.39 21.05 29.90
C LYS A 565 44.68 22.35 29.54
N SER A 566 45.35 23.51 29.63
CA SER A 566 44.78 24.85 29.43
C SER A 566 43.96 25.00 28.14
N ASP A 567 44.49 24.54 27.00
CA ASP A 567 43.83 24.72 25.70
C ASP A 567 42.54 23.90 25.60
N ALA A 568 42.53 22.71 26.19
CA ALA A 568 41.35 21.86 26.27
C ALA A 568 40.29 22.45 27.21
N VAL A 569 40.71 23.08 28.32
CA VAL A 569 39.80 23.80 29.23
C VAL A 569 39.11 24.96 28.52
N GLN A 570 39.86 25.78 27.78
CA GLN A 570 39.30 26.91 27.04
C GLN A 570 38.32 26.43 25.96
N ARG A 571 38.70 25.39 25.21
CA ARG A 571 37.84 24.79 24.17
C ARG A 571 36.53 24.24 24.75
N TYR A 572 36.60 23.41 25.79
CA TYR A 572 35.38 22.80 26.35
C TYR A 572 34.50 23.83 27.06
N SER A 573 35.06 24.85 27.70
CA SER A 573 34.28 25.96 28.28
C SER A 573 33.51 26.74 27.21
N ALA A 574 34.15 27.01 26.06
CA ALA A 574 33.48 27.69 24.94
C ALA A 574 32.33 26.84 24.36
N LEU A 575 32.58 25.55 24.11
CA LEU A 575 31.54 24.62 23.63
C LEU A 575 30.40 24.47 24.63
N LEU A 576 30.70 24.38 25.92
CA LEU A 576 29.70 24.28 26.98
C LEU A 576 28.84 25.54 27.07
N SER A 577 29.44 26.73 26.96
CA SER A 577 28.71 27.99 26.91
C SER A 577 27.76 28.06 25.72
N GLN A 578 28.23 27.67 24.52
CA GLN A 578 27.41 27.60 23.32
C GLN A 578 26.26 26.58 23.45
N ALA A 579 26.52 25.42 24.05
CA ALA A 579 25.49 24.40 24.26
C ALA A 579 24.44 24.86 25.29
N LYS A 580 24.86 25.48 26.41
CA LYS A 580 23.96 26.02 27.43
C LYS A 580 23.08 27.17 26.90
N ALA A 581 23.64 28.02 26.05
CA ALA A 581 22.87 29.09 25.39
C ALA A 581 21.77 28.57 24.44
N ARG A 582 21.78 27.27 24.09
CA ARG A 582 20.73 26.63 23.27
C ARG A 582 19.63 25.96 24.10
N VAL A 583 19.76 25.91 25.43
CA VAL A 583 18.71 25.41 26.32
C VAL A 583 17.61 26.48 26.42
N PRO A 584 16.34 26.17 26.13
CA PRO A 584 15.24 27.14 26.24
C PRO A 584 15.12 27.71 27.66
N ASP A 585 14.87 29.01 27.79
CA ASP A 585 14.72 29.69 29.08
C ASP A 585 13.61 29.04 29.94
N GLY A 586 13.93 28.79 31.22
CA GLY A 586 13.02 28.19 32.20
C GLY A 586 13.29 26.72 32.57
N ARG A 587 14.45 26.15 32.19
CA ARG A 587 14.89 24.81 32.61
C ARG A 587 16.37 24.73 32.97
#